data_AF-Q6CRW5-F1
#
_entry.id   AF-Q6CRW5-F1
#
_cell.length_a   1.000
_cell.length_b   1.000
_cell.length_c   1.000
_cell.angle_alpha   90.00
_cell.angle_beta   90.00
_cell.angle_gamma   90.00
#
_symmetry.space_group_name_H-M   'P 1'
#
loop_
_entity.id
_entity.type
_entity.pdbx_description
1 polymer ?
#
loop_
_entity_poly.entity_id
_entity_poly.type
_entity_poly.pdbx_seq_one_letter_code
_entity_poly.pdbx_strand_id
1 'polypeptide(L)'
;MDSSTNSSVTAQVNPVPEYVIKNHELFILKTTLSILNNPELLSGRLDKPPTKQLVLPSFTIKERLSDNNDSYVLGKGDQNGETKVDKQGRLHGERHYLFPTFTYPCAENNNSENLYVLVRDLIRVLNLDVEQQEFLAQHPDLYPINAKHDIIEFLTQYKLLPEGATAATYITARSAFLVFGAAILASGSRVIDDYWEQLSKEQGFQAQHRVYALSQKLLDMVCSIDPRTRTAHSLGPPELPESKQAQAGVMSTSQPQFEDPFSTITELPPLEARKEFLSNIAHGEQTAIISGQTIHGAIELSTIYKIPKYHYKNSFAAAQQHNVLDSPIGTHTHPVESHNFGRGRKANYVPPEETDVLAQIPGWKFTQLPVTTNDELPTTFSAGGLPIYNKARLPARLKLLTPNQIKDLERSHDVVHLNTALGHVRKLRNTRWTKFWQYKAGAPVGLTEDQLSYYKEQYLQQVLNHVDVSIVPNETKNVDEKRTVKRVPNPNFLGYSNVSGFRPPYVEKP
;
A
#
# COMPACT_ATOMS: atom_id res chain seq x y z
N MET A 1 -57.82 -19.45 60.61
CA MET A 1 -57.86 -18.06 60.13
C MET A 1 -57.00 -18.06 58.88
N ASP A 2 -57.59 -18.45 57.76
CA ASP A 2 -56.89 -18.58 56.49
C ASP A 2 -57.12 -17.30 55.71
N SER A 3 -56.07 -16.49 55.59
CA SER A 3 -56.02 -15.38 54.66
C SER A 3 -55.10 -15.76 53.51
N SER A 4 -55.56 -16.66 52.63
CA SER A 4 -54.95 -16.86 51.32
C SER A 4 -55.34 -15.70 50.41
N THR A 5 -54.53 -14.65 50.42
CA THR A 5 -54.54 -13.62 49.40
C THR A 5 -54.21 -14.25 48.06
N ASN A 6 -55.23 -14.55 47.24
CA ASN A 6 -55.06 -14.87 45.83
C ASN A 6 -54.54 -13.61 45.11
N SER A 7 -53.22 -13.46 45.02
CA SER A 7 -52.60 -12.50 44.10
C SER A 7 -52.89 -12.99 42.68
N SER A 8 -53.80 -12.32 41.98
CA SER A 8 -54.02 -12.55 40.56
C SER A 8 -52.72 -12.26 39.81
N VAL A 9 -52.15 -13.27 39.14
CA VAL A 9 -50.99 -13.09 38.27
C VAL A 9 -51.33 -12.05 37.21
N THR A 10 -50.52 -11.01 37.06
CA THR A 10 -50.72 -9.94 36.07
C THR A 10 -49.72 -10.08 34.92
N ALA A 11 -50.19 -9.84 33.69
CA ALA A 11 -49.31 -9.76 32.52
C ALA A 11 -48.34 -8.58 32.65
N GLN A 12 -47.05 -8.82 32.48
CA GLN A 12 -46.00 -7.82 32.65
C GLN A 12 -44.89 -8.00 31.60
N VAL A 13 -44.29 -6.89 31.18
CA VAL A 13 -43.12 -6.86 30.31
C VAL A 13 -41.92 -6.31 31.08
N ASN A 14 -40.78 -6.98 30.97
CA ASN A 14 -39.51 -6.63 31.58
C ASN A 14 -38.48 -6.32 30.47
N PRO A 15 -38.34 -5.04 30.05
CA PRO A 15 -37.35 -4.64 29.06
C PRO A 15 -35.92 -4.70 29.64
N VAL A 16 -34.92 -4.83 28.77
CA VAL A 16 -33.50 -4.77 29.17
C VAL A 16 -33.08 -3.31 29.36
N PRO A 17 -32.59 -2.92 30.54
CA PRO A 17 -32.10 -1.56 30.76
C PRO A 17 -30.87 -1.23 29.89
N GLU A 18 -30.77 0.01 29.41
CA GLU A 18 -29.66 0.43 28.52
C GLU A 18 -28.27 0.28 29.17
N TYR A 19 -28.16 0.49 30.49
CA TYR A 19 -26.88 0.34 31.19
C TYR A 19 -26.37 -1.12 31.17
N VAL A 20 -27.27 -2.11 31.17
CA VAL A 20 -26.93 -3.53 31.09
C VAL A 20 -26.28 -3.83 29.74
N ILE A 21 -26.84 -3.28 28.66
CA ILE A 21 -26.32 -3.44 27.30
C ILE A 21 -24.93 -2.79 27.17
N LYS A 22 -24.74 -1.57 27.70
CA LYS A 22 -23.44 -0.90 27.67
C LYS A 22 -22.36 -1.63 28.48
N ASN A 23 -22.72 -2.15 29.64
CA ASN A 23 -21.81 -2.96 30.46
C ASN A 23 -21.44 -4.27 29.76
N HIS A 24 -22.41 -4.90 29.09
CA HIS A 24 -22.17 -6.09 28.28
C HIS A 24 -21.23 -5.82 27.09
N GLU A 25 -21.43 -4.73 26.34
CA GLU A 25 -20.52 -4.31 25.26
C GLU A 25 -19.09 -4.11 25.79
N LEU A 26 -18.94 -3.43 26.93
CA LEU A 26 -17.65 -3.21 27.58
C LEU A 26 -16.98 -4.51 28.04
N PHE A 27 -17.77 -5.44 28.58
CA PHE A 27 -17.31 -6.77 28.99
C PHE A 27 -16.79 -7.58 27.81
N ILE A 28 -17.54 -7.62 26.69
CA ILE A 28 -17.12 -8.31 25.46
C ILE A 28 -15.79 -7.73 24.97
N LEU A 29 -15.67 -6.40 24.95
CA LEU A 29 -14.47 -5.74 24.46
C LEU A 29 -13.25 -6.08 25.32
N LYS A 30 -13.37 -6.00 26.66
CA LYS A 30 -12.28 -6.34 27.59
C LYS A 30 -11.85 -7.80 27.46
N THR A 31 -12.82 -8.72 27.47
CA THR A 31 -12.53 -10.16 27.39
C THR A 31 -11.90 -10.53 26.04
N THR A 32 -12.42 -9.98 24.94
CA THR A 32 -11.89 -10.23 23.60
C THR A 32 -10.45 -9.72 23.45
N LEU A 33 -10.16 -8.50 23.90
CA LEU A 33 -8.79 -7.94 23.85
C LEU A 33 -7.80 -8.76 24.70
N SER A 34 -8.25 -9.29 25.83
CA SER A 34 -7.41 -10.11 26.71
C SER A 34 -6.98 -11.43 26.06
N ILE A 35 -7.81 -12.02 25.21
CA ILE A 35 -7.57 -13.34 24.59
C ILE A 35 -7.16 -13.25 23.11
N LEU A 36 -6.97 -12.03 22.58
CA LEU A 36 -6.82 -11.75 21.16
C LEU A 36 -5.66 -12.50 20.47
N ASN A 37 -4.58 -12.76 21.22
CA ASN A 37 -3.41 -13.48 20.73
C ASN A 37 -3.54 -15.01 20.80
N ASN A 38 -4.60 -15.53 21.43
CA ASN A 38 -4.80 -16.97 21.60
C ASN A 38 -5.96 -17.47 20.70
N PRO A 39 -5.65 -18.15 19.58
CA PRO A 39 -6.66 -18.59 18.62
C PRO A 39 -7.60 -19.66 19.18
N GLU A 40 -7.15 -20.48 20.13
CA GLU A 40 -7.99 -21.52 20.75
C GLU A 40 -9.11 -20.90 21.58
N LEU A 41 -8.77 -19.91 22.42
CA LEU A 41 -9.74 -19.21 23.27
C LEU A 41 -10.72 -18.35 22.46
N LEU A 42 -10.26 -17.76 21.36
CA LEU A 42 -11.12 -17.01 20.42
C LEU A 42 -12.09 -17.92 19.69
N SER A 43 -11.67 -19.13 19.33
CA SER A 43 -12.50 -20.12 18.61
C SER A 43 -13.11 -19.54 17.32
N GLY A 44 -12.25 -19.06 16.41
CA GLY A 44 -12.64 -18.61 15.07
C GLY A 44 -12.89 -17.10 14.93
N ARG A 45 -13.55 -16.70 13.83
CA ARG A 45 -13.73 -15.29 13.47
C ARG A 45 -14.55 -14.50 14.51
N LEU A 46 -14.21 -13.25 14.75
CA LEU A 46 -14.85 -12.40 15.78
C LEU A 46 -16.29 -12.01 15.45
N ASP A 47 -16.62 -11.85 14.16
CA ASP A 47 -17.95 -11.45 13.68
C ASP A 47 -19.00 -12.59 13.74
N LYS A 48 -18.54 -13.83 13.84
CA LYS A 48 -19.39 -15.03 13.88
C LYS A 48 -19.39 -15.66 15.28
N PRO A 49 -20.42 -16.45 15.62
CA PRO A 49 -20.39 -17.27 16.81
C PRO A 49 -19.13 -18.13 16.88
N PRO A 50 -18.60 -18.43 18.09
CA PRO A 50 -17.47 -19.33 18.27
C PRO A 50 -17.68 -20.67 17.55
N THR A 51 -16.64 -21.17 16.88
CA THR A 51 -16.67 -22.45 16.17
C THR A 51 -16.81 -23.63 17.14
N LYS A 52 -16.17 -23.52 18.32
CA LYS A 52 -16.33 -24.46 19.41
C LYS A 52 -17.59 -24.10 20.22
N GLN A 53 -18.64 -24.90 20.06
CA GLN A 53 -19.89 -24.78 20.81
C GLN A 53 -20.08 -25.95 21.77
N LEU A 54 -20.84 -25.73 22.85
CA LEU A 54 -21.15 -26.77 23.83
C LEU A 54 -22.14 -27.76 23.23
N VAL A 55 -21.79 -29.04 23.19
CA VAL A 55 -22.66 -30.09 22.66
C VAL A 55 -23.52 -30.63 23.79
N LEU A 56 -24.83 -30.39 23.76
CA LEU A 56 -25.74 -30.86 24.80
C LEU A 56 -26.30 -32.25 24.46
N PRO A 57 -26.37 -33.20 25.42
CA PRO A 57 -27.18 -34.40 25.26
C PRO A 57 -28.67 -34.03 25.31
N SER A 58 -29.55 -34.92 24.83
CA SER A 58 -31.00 -34.71 25.02
C SER A 58 -31.31 -34.74 26.52
N PHE A 59 -31.74 -33.59 27.05
CA PHE A 59 -32.03 -33.40 28.47
C PHE A 59 -33.52 -33.23 28.75
N THR A 60 -34.36 -33.20 27.70
CA THR A 60 -35.82 -33.08 27.80
C THR A 60 -36.52 -34.39 27.44
N ILE A 61 -37.68 -34.64 28.05
CA ILE A 61 -38.58 -35.74 27.70
C ILE A 61 -39.70 -35.17 26.82
N LYS A 62 -39.55 -35.27 25.50
CA LYS A 62 -40.41 -34.56 24.53
C LYS A 62 -41.85 -35.05 24.49
N GLU A 63 -42.09 -36.28 24.96
CA GLU A 63 -43.42 -36.87 25.06
C GLU A 63 -44.26 -36.29 26.21
N ARG A 64 -43.65 -35.48 27.09
CA ARG A 64 -44.33 -34.89 28.25
C ARG A 64 -44.10 -33.39 28.33
N LEU A 65 -45.20 -32.66 28.50
CA LEU A 65 -45.19 -31.23 28.81
C LEU A 65 -45.13 -31.01 30.33
N SER A 66 -44.63 -29.84 30.71
CA SER A 66 -44.64 -29.34 32.08
C SER A 66 -46.08 -29.21 32.61
N ASP A 67 -46.22 -29.07 33.94
CA ASP A 67 -47.52 -28.83 34.58
C ASP A 67 -48.21 -27.56 34.04
N ASN A 68 -47.45 -26.63 33.46
CA ASN A 68 -47.94 -25.39 32.86
C ASN A 68 -48.16 -25.49 31.34
N ASN A 69 -48.03 -26.67 30.72
CA ASN A 69 -48.19 -26.91 29.28
C ASN A 69 -47.35 -25.99 28.36
N ASP A 70 -46.22 -25.48 28.85
CA ASP A 70 -45.44 -24.43 28.17
C ASP A 70 -43.96 -24.79 27.92
N SER A 71 -43.54 -25.98 28.33
CA SER A 71 -42.18 -26.49 28.15
C SER A 71 -42.15 -28.01 28.22
N TYR A 72 -41.09 -28.63 27.69
CA TYR A 72 -40.86 -30.06 27.89
C TYR A 72 -40.38 -30.35 29.32
N VAL A 73 -40.71 -31.54 29.83
CA VAL A 73 -40.23 -31.98 31.15
C VAL A 73 -38.72 -32.21 31.11
N LEU A 74 -38.02 -31.69 32.13
CA LEU A 74 -36.58 -31.89 32.30
C LEU A 74 -36.28 -33.33 32.75
N GLY A 75 -35.59 -34.11 31.92
CA GLY A 75 -35.19 -35.49 32.22
C GLY A 75 -33.84 -35.60 32.93
N LYS A 76 -32.93 -34.66 32.67
CA LYS A 76 -31.63 -34.52 33.36
C LYS A 76 -31.42 -33.04 33.65
N GLY A 77 -30.86 -32.70 34.80
CA GLY A 77 -30.50 -31.31 35.16
C GLY A 77 -29.08 -31.24 35.73
N ASP A 78 -28.55 -30.03 35.83
CA ASP A 78 -27.26 -29.74 36.48
C ASP A 78 -27.52 -28.98 37.78
N GLN A 79 -26.97 -29.49 38.90
CA GLN A 79 -27.19 -28.90 40.22
C GLN A 79 -26.65 -27.46 40.31
N ASN A 80 -25.54 -27.15 39.63
CA ASN A 80 -25.00 -25.80 39.60
C ASN A 80 -25.88 -24.89 38.74
N GLY A 81 -26.43 -25.40 37.64
CA GLY A 81 -27.37 -24.67 36.80
C GLY A 81 -28.66 -24.26 37.53
N GLU A 82 -29.23 -25.16 38.33
CA GLU A 82 -30.42 -24.89 39.15
C GLU A 82 -30.20 -23.79 40.21
N THR A 83 -28.95 -23.52 40.60
CA THR A 83 -28.66 -22.41 41.53
C THR A 83 -28.71 -21.03 40.87
N LYS A 84 -28.79 -20.98 39.53
CA LYS A 84 -28.73 -19.73 38.73
C LYS A 84 -30.07 -19.28 38.20
N VAL A 85 -31.08 -20.15 38.18
CA VAL A 85 -32.40 -19.87 37.61
C VAL A 85 -33.49 -20.57 38.43
N ASP A 86 -34.56 -19.85 38.75
CA ASP A 86 -35.73 -20.44 39.41
C ASP A 86 -36.63 -21.22 38.44
N LYS A 87 -37.66 -21.89 38.96
CA LYS A 87 -38.61 -22.68 38.15
C LYS A 87 -39.37 -21.84 37.13
N GLN A 88 -39.57 -20.56 37.41
CA GLN A 88 -40.26 -19.60 36.56
C GLN A 88 -39.34 -18.95 35.51
N GLY A 89 -38.04 -19.25 35.52
CA GLY A 89 -37.06 -18.69 34.59
C GLY A 89 -36.44 -17.37 35.01
N ARG A 90 -36.68 -16.90 36.25
CA ARG A 90 -36.04 -15.71 36.82
C ARG A 90 -34.62 -16.09 37.25
N LEU A 91 -33.66 -15.26 36.84
CA LEU A 91 -32.25 -15.48 37.11
C LEU A 91 -31.89 -15.06 38.54
N HIS A 92 -30.94 -15.76 39.15
CA HIS A 92 -30.40 -15.47 40.47
C HIS A 92 -29.06 -14.73 40.40
N GLY A 93 -28.83 -13.87 41.40
CA GLY A 93 -27.65 -12.99 41.48
C GLY A 93 -27.78 -11.77 40.58
N GLU A 94 -26.64 -11.22 40.14
CA GLU A 94 -26.54 -10.05 39.25
C GLU A 94 -26.71 -10.43 37.75
N ARG A 95 -27.40 -11.53 37.46
CA ARG A 95 -27.57 -12.04 36.10
C ARG A 95 -28.81 -11.43 35.45
N HIS A 96 -28.64 -10.96 34.22
CA HIS A 96 -29.73 -10.40 33.41
C HIS A 96 -29.77 -11.07 32.04
N TYR A 97 -30.96 -11.26 31.48
CA TYR A 97 -31.09 -11.66 30.08
C TYR A 97 -30.74 -10.48 29.15
N LEU A 98 -30.22 -10.78 27.97
CA LEU A 98 -29.94 -9.80 26.91
C LEU A 98 -31.16 -9.44 26.06
N PHE A 99 -32.31 -10.08 26.30
CA PHE A 99 -33.56 -9.82 25.60
C PHE A 99 -34.67 -9.41 26.58
N PRO A 100 -35.71 -8.69 26.10
CA PRO A 100 -36.91 -8.45 26.86
C PRO A 100 -37.60 -9.77 27.23
N THR A 101 -38.08 -9.86 28.46
CA THR A 101 -38.91 -10.99 28.91
C THR A 101 -40.30 -10.51 29.24
N PHE A 102 -41.29 -11.40 29.20
CA PHE A 102 -42.66 -11.06 29.59
C PHE A 102 -43.35 -12.22 30.31
N THR A 103 -44.34 -11.93 31.12
CA THR A 103 -45.26 -12.90 31.71
C THR A 103 -46.65 -12.68 31.12
N TYR A 104 -47.35 -13.76 30.79
CA TYR A 104 -48.73 -13.68 30.31
C TYR A 104 -49.52 -14.87 30.86
N PRO A 105 -50.31 -14.69 31.93
CA PRO A 105 -51.14 -15.75 32.49
C PRO A 105 -52.37 -15.96 31.59
N CYS A 106 -52.58 -17.19 31.13
CA CYS A 106 -53.74 -17.58 30.34
C CYS A 106 -54.24 -18.98 30.72
N ALA A 107 -55.44 -19.35 30.27
CA ALA A 107 -56.02 -20.65 30.60
C ALA A 107 -55.17 -21.82 30.04
N GLU A 108 -54.55 -21.63 28.89
CA GLU A 108 -53.76 -22.66 28.20
C GLU A 108 -52.45 -22.98 28.91
N ASN A 109 -51.87 -22.01 29.62
CA ASN A 109 -50.66 -22.21 30.42
C ASN A 109 -50.95 -22.40 31.92
N ASN A 110 -52.19 -22.72 32.30
CA ASN A 110 -52.62 -22.86 33.68
C ASN A 110 -52.35 -21.61 34.55
N ASN A 111 -52.48 -20.41 33.96
CA ASN A 111 -52.17 -19.12 34.58
C ASN A 111 -50.72 -19.04 35.12
N SER A 112 -49.78 -19.53 34.32
CA SER A 112 -48.35 -19.59 34.63
C SER A 112 -47.74 -18.21 34.88
N GLU A 113 -46.83 -18.14 35.86
CA GLU A 113 -45.95 -16.99 36.12
C GLU A 113 -44.60 -17.07 35.40
N ASN A 114 -44.45 -18.02 34.47
CA ASN A 114 -43.17 -18.23 33.80
C ASN A 114 -42.79 -17.01 32.95
N LEU A 115 -41.49 -16.70 32.93
CA LEU A 115 -40.92 -15.72 32.02
C LEU A 115 -40.84 -16.33 30.62
N TYR A 116 -41.32 -15.58 29.64
CA TYR A 116 -41.28 -15.91 28.23
C TYR A 116 -40.38 -14.94 27.45
N VAL A 117 -39.88 -15.42 26.31
CA VAL A 117 -39.09 -14.65 25.36
C VAL A 117 -39.58 -14.95 23.94
N LEU A 118 -39.58 -13.93 23.08
CA LEU A 118 -39.85 -14.09 21.66
C LEU A 118 -38.68 -14.78 20.96
N VAL A 119 -38.97 -15.80 20.13
CA VAL A 119 -37.93 -16.55 19.38
C VAL A 119 -37.10 -15.60 18.51
N ARG A 120 -37.73 -14.59 17.90
CA ARG A 120 -37.05 -13.54 17.12
C ARG A 120 -36.00 -12.78 17.92
N ASP A 121 -36.30 -12.41 19.16
CA ASP A 121 -35.39 -11.61 19.99
C ASP A 121 -34.25 -12.48 20.53
N LEU A 122 -34.52 -13.77 20.79
CA LEU A 122 -33.49 -14.76 21.12
C LEU A 122 -32.49 -14.95 19.97
N ILE A 123 -32.96 -15.13 18.73
CA ILE A 123 -32.12 -15.25 17.53
C ILE A 123 -31.24 -14.00 17.37
N ARG A 124 -31.83 -12.81 17.57
CA ARG A 124 -31.10 -11.53 17.49
C ARG A 124 -29.96 -11.45 18.52
N VAL A 125 -30.20 -11.86 19.76
CA VAL A 125 -29.18 -11.85 20.83
C VAL A 125 -28.04 -12.82 20.53
N LEU A 126 -28.34 -13.99 19.95
CA LEU A 126 -27.33 -14.97 19.55
C LEU A 126 -26.54 -14.57 18.30
N ASN A 127 -26.94 -13.47 17.64
CA ASN A 127 -26.36 -12.97 16.40
C ASN A 127 -26.33 -14.03 15.29
N LEU A 128 -27.47 -14.70 15.11
CA LEU A 128 -27.69 -15.71 14.06
C LEU A 128 -28.58 -15.16 12.95
N ASP A 129 -28.16 -15.33 11.70
CA ASP A 129 -28.94 -14.94 10.51
C ASP A 129 -29.75 -16.15 9.99
N VAL A 130 -30.76 -16.58 10.77
CA VAL A 130 -31.63 -17.73 10.45
C VAL A 130 -33.11 -17.40 10.67
N GLU A 131 -33.99 -18.07 9.94
CA GLU A 131 -35.44 -17.96 10.16
C GLU A 131 -35.88 -18.70 11.43
N GLN A 132 -37.02 -18.31 12.01
CA GLN A 132 -37.50 -18.87 13.28
C GLN A 132 -37.74 -20.39 13.20
N GLN A 133 -38.27 -20.86 12.08
CA GLN A 133 -38.57 -22.27 11.84
C GLN A 133 -37.29 -23.11 11.76
N GLU A 134 -36.26 -22.60 11.07
CA GLU A 134 -34.96 -23.26 10.97
C GLU A 134 -34.27 -23.31 12.34
N PHE A 135 -34.29 -22.21 13.09
CA PHE A 135 -33.75 -22.14 14.45
C PHE A 135 -34.40 -23.17 15.38
N LEU A 136 -35.72 -23.28 15.36
CA LEU A 136 -36.44 -24.26 16.19
C LEU A 136 -36.16 -25.70 15.76
N ALA A 137 -35.98 -25.96 14.46
CA ALA A 137 -35.58 -27.29 13.97
C ALA A 137 -34.17 -27.69 14.45
N GLN A 138 -33.24 -26.72 14.54
CA GLN A 138 -31.89 -26.94 15.08
C GLN A 138 -31.88 -27.11 16.61
N HIS A 139 -32.90 -26.60 17.31
CA HIS A 139 -33.01 -26.64 18.77
C HIS A 139 -34.29 -27.35 19.24
N PRO A 140 -34.38 -28.68 19.05
CA PRO A 140 -35.62 -29.43 19.28
C PRO A 140 -35.97 -29.64 20.76
N ASP A 141 -35.12 -29.20 21.69
CA ASP A 141 -35.40 -29.17 23.13
C ASP A 141 -36.19 -27.91 23.55
N LEU A 142 -36.40 -26.96 22.63
CA LEU A 142 -37.27 -25.80 22.83
C LEU A 142 -38.70 -26.17 22.43
N TYR A 143 -39.68 -25.88 23.30
CA TYR A 143 -41.10 -26.06 23.00
C TYR A 143 -41.69 -24.74 22.47
N PRO A 144 -41.97 -24.59 21.17
CA PRO A 144 -42.49 -23.35 20.61
C PRO A 144 -43.98 -23.20 20.90
N ILE A 145 -44.37 -22.01 21.39
CA ILE A 145 -45.76 -21.64 21.62
C ILE A 145 -46.15 -20.56 20.61
N ASN A 146 -47.21 -20.81 19.85
CA ASN A 146 -47.75 -19.83 18.91
C ASN A 146 -48.64 -18.84 19.66
N ALA A 147 -48.34 -17.54 19.52
CA ALA A 147 -49.11 -16.48 20.15
C ALA A 147 -50.51 -16.38 19.55
N LYS A 148 -51.51 -16.31 20.45
CA LYS A 148 -52.89 -15.99 20.11
C LYS A 148 -53.06 -14.48 19.91
N HIS A 149 -54.21 -14.08 19.40
CA HIS A 149 -54.49 -12.69 19.03
C HIS A 149 -54.36 -11.70 20.20
N ASP A 150 -54.82 -12.10 21.38
CA ASP A 150 -54.72 -11.36 22.65
C ASP A 150 -53.26 -11.10 23.09
N ILE A 151 -52.41 -12.13 23.00
CA ILE A 151 -50.98 -12.00 23.29
C ILE A 151 -50.29 -11.10 22.26
N ILE A 152 -50.65 -11.23 20.98
CA ILE A 152 -50.10 -10.39 19.91
C ILE A 152 -50.46 -8.92 20.16
N GLU A 153 -51.70 -8.62 20.54
CA GLU A 153 -52.15 -7.27 20.88
C GLU A 153 -51.38 -6.73 22.09
N PHE A 154 -51.24 -7.52 23.16
CA PHE A 154 -50.43 -7.17 24.34
C PHE A 154 -48.97 -6.86 23.95
N LEU A 155 -48.31 -7.75 23.21
CA LEU A 155 -46.92 -7.56 22.81
C LEU A 155 -46.74 -6.35 21.88
N THR A 156 -47.74 -6.03 21.06
CA THR A 156 -47.75 -4.83 20.20
C THR A 156 -47.91 -3.56 21.05
N GLN A 157 -48.81 -3.57 22.04
CA GLN A 157 -49.02 -2.45 22.97
C GLN A 157 -47.74 -2.07 23.73
N TYR A 158 -46.95 -3.06 24.15
CA TYR A 158 -45.67 -2.85 24.83
C TYR A 158 -44.47 -2.69 23.87
N LYS A 159 -44.71 -2.58 22.55
CA LYS A 159 -43.68 -2.39 21.50
C LYS A 159 -42.65 -3.52 21.40
N LEU A 160 -43.01 -4.74 21.83
CA LEU A 160 -42.20 -5.93 21.58
C LEU A 160 -42.43 -6.45 20.15
N LEU A 161 -43.61 -6.25 19.58
CA LEU A 161 -43.91 -6.53 18.18
C LEU A 161 -44.16 -5.22 17.39
N PRO A 162 -43.82 -5.19 16.09
CA PRO A 162 -44.17 -4.05 15.23
C PRO A 162 -45.69 -3.99 15.00
N GLU A 163 -46.20 -2.79 14.71
CA GLU A 163 -47.60 -2.59 14.35
C GLU A 163 -47.96 -3.42 13.10
N GLY A 164 -49.04 -4.21 13.18
CA GLY A 164 -49.49 -5.09 12.09
C GLY A 164 -48.88 -6.50 12.08
N ALA A 165 -48.14 -6.91 13.12
CA ALA A 165 -47.70 -8.29 13.27
C ALA A 165 -48.89 -9.27 13.37
N THR A 166 -48.92 -10.29 12.53
CA THR A 166 -50.02 -11.27 12.48
C THR A 166 -49.70 -12.59 13.19
N ALA A 167 -48.43 -12.88 13.43
CA ALA A 167 -47.97 -14.09 14.09
C ALA A 167 -46.70 -13.83 14.91
N ALA A 168 -46.58 -14.53 16.03
CA ALA A 168 -45.39 -14.54 16.86
C ALA A 168 -45.24 -15.90 17.54
N THR A 169 -44.00 -16.35 17.72
CA THR A 169 -43.68 -17.57 18.46
C THR A 169 -42.81 -17.20 19.66
N TYR A 170 -43.13 -17.75 20.82
CA TYR A 170 -42.40 -17.55 22.05
C TYR A 170 -42.12 -18.87 22.77
N ILE A 171 -41.17 -18.84 23.69
CA ILE A 171 -40.73 -19.97 24.50
C ILE A 171 -40.50 -19.50 25.94
N THR A 172 -40.36 -20.42 26.89
CA THR A 172 -39.96 -20.07 28.26
C THR A 172 -38.50 -19.63 28.32
N ALA A 173 -38.19 -18.56 29.04
CA ALA A 173 -36.83 -18.06 29.24
C ALA A 173 -35.94 -19.10 29.93
N ARG A 174 -36.52 -19.92 30.82
CA ARG A 174 -35.83 -21.05 31.45
C ARG A 174 -35.33 -22.05 30.40
N SER A 175 -36.16 -22.44 29.42
CA SER A 175 -35.72 -23.36 28.35
C SER A 175 -34.62 -22.75 27.48
N ALA A 176 -34.69 -21.45 27.18
CA ALA A 176 -33.61 -20.75 26.49
C ALA A 176 -32.29 -20.80 27.28
N PHE A 177 -32.34 -20.61 28.61
CA PHE A 177 -31.15 -20.68 29.45
C PHE A 177 -30.57 -22.09 29.56
N LEU A 178 -31.42 -23.12 29.60
CA LEU A 178 -30.97 -24.53 29.55
C LEU A 178 -30.21 -24.85 28.27
N VAL A 179 -30.63 -24.30 27.12
CA VAL A 179 -29.99 -24.56 25.82
C VAL A 179 -28.74 -23.71 25.60
N PHE A 180 -28.81 -22.40 25.88
CA PHE A 180 -27.77 -21.45 25.45
C PHE A 180 -26.84 -20.97 26.58
N GLY A 181 -27.22 -21.18 27.83
CA GLY A 181 -26.40 -20.83 29.00
C GLY A 181 -25.93 -19.36 28.98
N ALA A 182 -24.62 -19.16 29.07
CA ALA A 182 -24.01 -17.83 29.13
C ALA A 182 -24.30 -16.97 27.89
N ALA A 183 -24.56 -17.58 26.72
CA ALA A 183 -24.71 -16.86 25.45
C ALA A 183 -25.92 -15.91 25.40
N ILE A 184 -26.90 -16.09 26.29
CA ILE A 184 -28.09 -15.23 26.38
C ILE A 184 -28.09 -14.29 27.58
N LEU A 185 -27.06 -14.39 28.43
CA LEU A 185 -26.90 -13.58 29.62
C LEU A 185 -26.08 -12.33 29.31
N ALA A 186 -26.36 -11.23 30.00
CA ALA A 186 -25.52 -10.05 29.96
C ALA A 186 -24.21 -10.32 30.70
N SER A 187 -23.08 -10.11 30.01
CA SER A 187 -21.73 -10.33 30.54
C SER A 187 -21.47 -11.76 31.03
N GLY A 188 -22.12 -12.75 30.43
CA GLY A 188 -21.95 -14.16 30.76
C GLY A 188 -20.57 -14.69 30.35
N SER A 189 -19.97 -15.49 31.25
CA SER A 189 -18.71 -16.19 31.00
C SER A 189 -18.95 -17.68 30.79
N ARG A 190 -18.20 -18.31 29.88
CA ARG A 190 -18.25 -19.79 29.70
C ARG A 190 -18.00 -20.49 31.02
N VAL A 191 -18.58 -21.67 31.20
CA VAL A 191 -18.50 -22.51 32.41
C VAL A 191 -19.17 -21.89 33.64
N ILE A 192 -18.87 -20.64 33.99
CA ILE A 192 -19.34 -19.99 35.22
C ILE A 192 -20.81 -19.58 35.12
N ASP A 193 -21.26 -19.14 33.95
CA ASP A 193 -22.64 -18.68 33.75
C ASP A 193 -23.47 -19.60 32.85
N ASP A 194 -22.87 -20.66 32.33
CA ASP A 194 -23.61 -21.72 31.63
C ASP A 194 -24.47 -22.53 32.62
N TYR A 195 -25.64 -23.00 32.20
CA TYR A 195 -26.44 -23.90 33.03
C TYR A 195 -25.72 -25.24 33.25
N TRP A 196 -25.11 -25.80 32.18
CA TRP A 196 -24.41 -27.08 32.19
C TRP A 196 -22.91 -26.92 32.51
N GLU A 197 -22.57 -26.60 33.76
CA GLU A 197 -21.18 -26.34 34.13
C GLU A 197 -20.30 -27.59 34.03
N GLN A 198 -20.78 -28.73 34.54
CA GLN A 198 -20.00 -29.96 34.60
C GLN A 198 -19.65 -30.43 33.19
N LEU A 199 -20.67 -30.45 32.33
CA LEU A 199 -20.52 -30.82 30.91
C LEU A 199 -19.58 -29.87 30.17
N SER A 200 -19.64 -28.56 30.45
CA SER A 200 -18.74 -27.58 29.84
C SER A 200 -17.28 -27.86 30.21
N LYS A 201 -17.00 -28.21 31.47
CA LYS A 201 -15.65 -28.59 31.92
C LYS A 201 -15.18 -29.89 31.27
N GLU A 202 -16.05 -30.89 31.17
CA GLU A 202 -15.76 -32.17 30.51
C GLU A 202 -15.42 -32.02 29.01
N GLN A 203 -16.07 -31.07 28.32
CA GLN A 203 -15.78 -30.73 26.91
C GLN A 203 -14.56 -29.78 26.75
N GLY A 204 -13.84 -29.51 27.83
CA GLY A 204 -12.63 -28.70 27.82
C GLY A 204 -12.88 -27.20 27.58
N PHE A 205 -14.04 -26.68 27.97
CA PHE A 205 -14.24 -25.22 28.04
C PHE A 205 -13.57 -24.65 29.28
N GLN A 206 -13.06 -23.44 29.13
CA GLN A 206 -12.51 -22.63 30.21
C GLN A 206 -13.28 -21.31 30.28
N ALA A 207 -13.26 -20.65 31.44
CA ALA A 207 -13.98 -19.39 31.66
C ALA A 207 -13.59 -18.26 30.69
N GLN A 208 -12.36 -18.30 30.16
CA GLN A 208 -11.84 -17.31 29.22
C GLN A 208 -12.27 -17.53 27.76
N HIS A 209 -12.90 -18.66 27.44
CA HIS A 209 -13.35 -18.92 26.07
C HIS A 209 -14.39 -17.88 25.65
N ARG A 210 -14.29 -17.43 24.40
CA ARG A 210 -15.23 -16.48 23.83
C ARG A 210 -16.65 -17.07 23.82
N VAL A 211 -17.61 -16.26 24.27
CA VAL A 211 -19.03 -16.61 24.26
C VAL A 211 -19.75 -16.00 23.05
N TYR A 212 -19.54 -14.71 22.84
CA TYR A 212 -20.34 -13.87 21.94
C TYR A 212 -19.65 -13.65 20.59
N ALA A 213 -20.47 -13.41 19.56
CA ALA A 213 -20.04 -12.77 18.33
C ALA A 213 -19.98 -11.25 18.53
N LEU A 214 -19.05 -10.58 17.86
CA LEU A 214 -18.91 -9.13 17.92
C LEU A 214 -19.77 -8.48 16.83
N SER A 215 -20.49 -7.42 17.22
CA SER A 215 -21.11 -6.51 16.25
C SER A 215 -20.03 -5.72 15.49
N GLN A 216 -20.39 -5.20 14.32
CA GLN A 216 -19.47 -4.37 13.51
C GLN A 216 -18.90 -3.20 14.31
N LYS A 217 -19.74 -2.54 15.11
CA LYS A 217 -19.32 -1.46 16.04
C LYS A 217 -18.20 -1.90 16.99
N LEU A 218 -18.32 -3.09 17.59
CA LEU A 218 -17.31 -3.60 18.52
C LEU A 218 -16.05 -4.06 17.78
N LEU A 219 -16.20 -4.65 16.60
CA LEU A 219 -15.09 -5.05 15.74
C LEU A 219 -14.23 -3.84 15.33
N ASP A 220 -14.86 -2.76 14.91
CA ASP A 220 -14.20 -1.49 14.58
C ASP A 220 -13.48 -0.90 15.78
N MET A 221 -14.07 -1.02 16.98
CA MET A 221 -13.44 -0.55 18.21
C MET A 221 -12.23 -1.39 18.60
N VAL A 222 -12.30 -2.72 18.47
CA VAL A 222 -11.15 -3.62 18.68
C VAL A 222 -10.02 -3.27 17.70
N CYS A 223 -10.34 -3.08 16.42
CA CYS A 223 -9.36 -2.70 15.40
C CYS A 223 -8.74 -1.31 15.66
N SER A 224 -9.50 -0.41 16.28
CA SER A 224 -9.04 0.93 16.65
C SER A 224 -8.13 0.90 17.89
N ILE A 225 -8.37 -0.02 18.84
CA ILE A 225 -7.54 -0.20 20.05
C ILE A 225 -6.26 -0.99 19.72
N ASP A 226 -6.35 -2.05 18.93
CA ASP A 226 -5.19 -2.85 18.48
C ASP A 226 -5.12 -2.90 16.94
N PRO A 227 -4.33 -2.00 16.31
CA PRO A 227 -4.20 -1.94 14.85
C PRO A 227 -3.68 -3.22 14.20
N ARG A 228 -3.02 -4.12 14.95
CA ARG A 228 -2.51 -5.40 14.41
C ARG A 228 -3.64 -6.32 13.96
N THR A 229 -4.80 -6.21 14.60
CA THR A 229 -5.98 -7.04 14.29
C THR A 229 -6.59 -6.72 12.93
N ARG A 230 -6.43 -5.48 12.43
CA ARG A 230 -6.94 -5.08 11.11
C ARG A 230 -6.37 -5.95 10.00
N THR A 231 -5.08 -6.26 10.07
CA THR A 231 -4.38 -7.10 9.08
C THR A 231 -4.85 -8.56 9.15
N ALA A 232 -5.10 -9.07 10.36
CA ALA A 232 -5.54 -10.44 10.60
C ALA A 232 -6.97 -10.73 10.09
N HIS A 233 -7.87 -9.73 10.09
CA HIS A 233 -9.25 -9.89 9.58
C HIS A 233 -9.39 -9.71 8.07
N SER A 234 -8.49 -8.94 7.44
CA SER A 234 -8.44 -8.78 5.98
C SER A 234 -7.96 -10.04 5.26
N LEU A 235 -7.27 -10.92 5.97
CA LEU A 235 -6.88 -12.24 5.52
C LEU A 235 -7.97 -13.21 6.03
N GLY A 236 -8.75 -13.80 5.13
CA GLY A 236 -9.72 -14.84 5.49
C GLY A 236 -9.07 -16.01 6.26
N PRO A 237 -9.87 -16.96 6.78
CA PRO A 237 -9.33 -18.09 7.52
C PRO A 237 -8.21 -18.80 6.72
N PRO A 238 -7.17 -19.33 7.39
CA PRO A 238 -6.21 -20.19 6.70
C PRO A 238 -6.97 -21.43 6.25
N GLU A 239 -7.22 -21.52 4.94
CA GLU A 239 -7.67 -22.77 4.32
C GLU A 239 -6.67 -23.86 4.70
N LEU A 240 -7.18 -25.00 5.18
CA LEU A 240 -6.43 -26.24 5.29
C LEU A 240 -5.70 -26.50 3.96
N PRO A 241 -4.50 -27.13 3.98
CA PRO A 241 -3.66 -27.24 2.80
C PRO A 241 -4.27 -28.25 1.81
N GLU A 242 -5.27 -27.81 1.05
CA GLU A 242 -5.50 -28.36 -0.27
C GLU A 242 -4.29 -28.01 -1.11
N SER A 243 -3.82 -29.02 -1.83
CA SER A 243 -2.62 -29.06 -2.67
C SER A 243 -2.57 -27.94 -3.73
N LYS A 244 -2.31 -26.71 -3.28
CA LYS A 244 -1.93 -25.60 -4.14
C LYS A 244 -0.48 -25.83 -4.52
N GLN A 245 -0.28 -26.39 -5.72
CA GLN A 245 0.92 -26.16 -6.50
C GLN A 245 1.31 -24.69 -6.35
N ALA A 246 2.54 -24.46 -5.92
CA ALA A 246 3.09 -23.14 -5.66
C ALA A 246 2.99 -22.26 -6.92
N GLN A 247 1.86 -21.58 -7.09
CA GLN A 247 1.78 -20.39 -7.91
C GLN A 247 2.36 -19.27 -7.04
N ALA A 248 3.68 -19.20 -7.08
CA ALA A 248 4.40 -17.97 -6.77
C ALA A 248 3.67 -16.84 -7.51
N GLY A 249 3.22 -15.83 -6.76
CA GLY A 249 2.72 -14.60 -7.34
C GLY A 249 3.72 -14.13 -8.38
N VAL A 250 3.31 -14.14 -9.63
CA VAL A 250 4.07 -13.62 -10.75
C VAL A 250 4.07 -12.10 -10.60
N MET A 251 4.84 -11.58 -9.64
CA MET A 251 5.51 -10.31 -9.86
C MET A 251 6.44 -10.58 -11.04
N SER A 252 6.29 -9.82 -12.12
CA SER A 252 7.17 -9.90 -13.27
C SER A 252 8.62 -9.70 -12.79
N THR A 253 9.34 -10.80 -12.59
CA THR A 253 10.78 -10.79 -12.32
C THR A 253 11.50 -10.60 -13.66
N SER A 254 11.18 -9.51 -14.36
CA SER A 254 12.11 -8.99 -15.35
C SER A 254 13.33 -8.52 -14.57
N GLN A 255 14.41 -9.30 -14.60
CA GLN A 255 15.69 -8.86 -14.07
C GLN A 255 15.97 -7.47 -14.63
N PRO A 256 16.23 -6.46 -13.78
CA PRO A 256 16.52 -5.13 -14.27
C PRO A 256 17.74 -5.20 -15.18
N GLN A 257 17.58 -4.72 -16.42
CA GLN A 257 18.67 -4.67 -17.38
C GLN A 257 19.59 -3.50 -17.02
N PHE A 258 20.76 -3.82 -16.48
CA PHE A 258 21.77 -2.82 -16.18
C PHE A 258 22.54 -2.41 -17.42
N GLU A 259 23.04 -1.18 -17.43
CA GLU A 259 23.84 -0.69 -18.54
C GLU A 259 25.26 -1.27 -18.49
N ASP A 260 25.86 -1.45 -19.67
CA ASP A 260 27.27 -1.80 -19.78
C ASP A 260 28.16 -0.62 -19.32
N PRO A 261 29.00 -0.79 -18.27
CA PRO A 261 29.83 0.29 -17.73
C PRO A 261 30.83 0.88 -18.75
N PHE A 262 31.35 0.05 -19.66
CA PHE A 262 32.44 0.42 -20.57
C PHE A 262 31.99 1.28 -21.75
N SER A 263 30.69 1.36 -21.99
CA SER A 263 30.11 2.35 -22.90
C SER A 263 30.37 3.81 -22.43
N THR A 264 30.59 4.02 -21.12
CA THR A 264 30.83 5.35 -20.54
C THR A 264 32.25 5.52 -19.98
N ILE A 265 32.87 4.44 -19.51
CA ILE A 265 34.11 4.45 -18.73
C ILE A 265 35.22 3.76 -19.53
N THR A 266 36.42 4.35 -19.53
CA THR A 266 37.59 3.71 -20.13
C THR A 266 37.94 2.41 -19.39
N GLU A 267 37.98 1.30 -20.13
CA GLU A 267 38.41 0.00 -19.63
C GLU A 267 39.81 0.06 -19.01
N LEU A 268 40.00 -0.74 -17.97
CA LEU A 268 41.29 -0.89 -17.33
C LEU A 268 42.01 -2.09 -17.92
N PRO A 269 43.34 -2.04 -18.12
CA PRO A 269 44.09 -3.22 -18.54
C PRO A 269 43.88 -4.40 -17.58
N PRO A 270 44.06 -5.64 -18.08
CA PRO A 270 43.95 -6.86 -17.29
C PRO A 270 44.72 -6.79 -15.98
N LEU A 271 44.27 -7.54 -14.98
CA LEU A 271 44.85 -7.52 -13.63
C LEU A 271 46.34 -7.87 -13.64
N GLU A 272 46.73 -8.79 -14.50
CA GLU A 272 48.09 -9.30 -14.67
C GLU A 272 49.02 -8.18 -15.15
N ALA A 273 48.65 -7.49 -16.23
CA ALA A 273 49.41 -6.36 -16.77
C ALA A 273 49.54 -5.21 -15.75
N ARG A 274 48.50 -4.97 -14.94
CA ARG A 274 48.55 -3.97 -13.87
C ARG A 274 49.48 -4.37 -12.73
N LYS A 275 49.47 -5.63 -12.34
CA LYS A 275 50.36 -6.15 -11.29
C LYS A 275 51.82 -6.08 -11.74
N GLU A 276 52.09 -6.45 -12.98
CA GLU A 276 53.43 -6.36 -13.58
C GLU A 276 53.89 -4.90 -13.63
N PHE A 277 53.06 -3.98 -14.14
CA PHE A 277 53.35 -2.55 -14.14
C PHE A 277 53.67 -2.01 -12.73
N LEU A 278 52.87 -2.33 -11.72
CA LEU A 278 53.12 -1.91 -10.34
C LEU A 278 54.40 -2.52 -9.76
N SER A 279 54.68 -3.79 -10.08
CA SER A 279 55.91 -4.47 -9.67
C SER A 279 57.12 -3.76 -10.27
N ASN A 280 57.13 -3.56 -11.59
CA ASN A 280 58.26 -2.97 -12.28
C ASN A 280 58.49 -1.52 -11.83
N ILE A 281 57.43 -0.74 -11.57
CA ILE A 281 57.56 0.59 -10.94
C ILE A 281 58.19 0.50 -9.54
N ALA A 282 57.75 -0.45 -8.70
CA ALA A 282 58.30 -0.61 -7.36
C ALA A 282 59.80 -0.96 -7.37
N HIS A 283 60.25 -1.68 -8.41
CA HIS A 283 61.65 -2.04 -8.62
C HIS A 283 62.45 -1.00 -9.43
N GLY A 284 61.80 0.05 -9.94
CA GLY A 284 62.44 1.10 -10.74
C GLY A 284 62.80 0.72 -12.18
N GLU A 285 62.15 -0.31 -12.72
CA GLU A 285 62.37 -0.81 -14.09
C GLU A 285 61.54 -0.02 -15.12
N GLN A 286 61.89 -0.15 -16.41
CA GLN A 286 61.13 0.49 -17.48
C GLN A 286 59.77 -0.21 -17.69
N THR A 287 58.70 0.57 -17.76
CA THR A 287 57.33 0.05 -17.86
C THR A 287 56.55 0.63 -19.05
N ALA A 288 55.63 -0.17 -19.60
CA ALA A 288 54.63 0.34 -20.55
C ALA A 288 53.73 1.40 -19.90
N ILE A 289 53.26 2.37 -20.69
CA ILE A 289 52.38 3.44 -20.19
C ILE A 289 50.97 2.87 -19.99
N ILE A 290 50.51 2.81 -18.74
CA ILE A 290 49.12 2.52 -18.40
C ILE A 290 48.39 3.82 -18.07
N SER A 291 47.37 4.15 -18.86
CA SER A 291 46.51 5.31 -18.61
C SER A 291 45.58 5.09 -17.41
N GLY A 292 45.35 6.14 -16.63
CA GLY A 292 44.33 6.15 -15.58
C GLY A 292 42.91 6.05 -16.14
N GLN A 293 41.95 5.67 -15.29
CA GLN A 293 40.55 5.56 -15.70
C GLN A 293 39.83 6.90 -15.68
N THR A 294 39.03 7.14 -16.71
CA THR A 294 38.23 8.35 -16.88
C THR A 294 36.94 8.04 -17.66
N ILE A 295 36.07 9.03 -17.80
CA ILE A 295 34.89 8.95 -18.68
C ILE A 295 35.29 9.23 -20.13
N HIS A 296 34.61 8.59 -21.08
CA HIS A 296 34.78 8.89 -22.51
C HIS A 296 34.27 10.30 -22.86
N GLY A 297 34.93 10.92 -23.84
CA GLY A 297 34.51 12.17 -24.48
C GLY A 297 35.47 13.35 -24.23
N ALA A 298 35.95 13.93 -25.33
CA ALA A 298 36.64 15.21 -25.36
C ALA A 298 35.65 16.35 -25.61
N ILE A 299 36.04 17.58 -25.27
CA ILE A 299 35.29 18.80 -25.59
C ILE A 299 36.18 19.68 -26.46
N GLU A 300 35.84 19.81 -27.74
CA GLU A 300 36.52 20.70 -28.67
C GLU A 300 35.67 21.95 -28.89
N LEU A 301 35.97 23.01 -28.14
CA LEU A 301 35.13 24.23 -28.16
C LEU A 301 35.24 24.99 -29.48
N SER A 302 36.43 25.09 -30.06
CA SER A 302 36.69 25.91 -31.26
C SER A 302 36.12 25.34 -32.55
N THR A 303 35.92 24.01 -32.62
CA THR A 303 35.36 23.34 -33.80
C THR A 303 33.84 23.46 -33.84
N ILE A 304 33.21 23.43 -32.66
CA ILE A 304 31.75 23.42 -32.49
C ILE A 304 31.17 24.83 -32.36
N TYR A 305 31.87 25.76 -31.69
CA TYR A 305 31.36 27.11 -31.40
C TYR A 305 32.10 28.16 -32.20
N LYS A 306 31.39 28.79 -33.13
CA LYS A 306 31.88 29.88 -33.97
C LYS A 306 31.03 31.11 -33.72
N ILE A 307 31.70 32.25 -33.64
CA ILE A 307 31.06 33.56 -33.49
C ILE A 307 30.06 33.75 -34.66
N PRO A 308 28.79 34.05 -34.38
CA PRO A 308 27.81 34.32 -35.43
C PRO A 308 28.24 35.56 -36.20
N LYS A 309 28.06 35.53 -37.53
CA LYS A 309 28.46 36.63 -38.40
C LYS A 309 27.22 37.27 -38.99
N TYR A 310 26.86 38.44 -38.46
CA TYR A 310 25.76 39.27 -38.90
C TYR A 310 26.15 40.30 -39.96
N HIS A 311 27.37 40.21 -40.47
CA HIS A 311 27.91 41.09 -41.51
C HIS A 311 28.42 40.29 -42.71
N TYR A 312 28.48 40.94 -43.88
CA TYR A 312 29.24 40.44 -45.02
C TYR A 312 30.70 40.87 -44.91
N LYS A 313 31.58 40.24 -45.70
CA LYS A 313 33.05 40.41 -45.63
C LYS A 313 33.51 41.87 -45.62
N ASN A 314 32.84 42.76 -46.37
CA ASN A 314 33.24 44.15 -46.55
C ASN A 314 32.35 45.16 -45.80
N SER A 315 31.34 44.71 -45.05
CA SER A 315 30.34 45.61 -44.45
C SER A 315 30.92 46.61 -43.46
N PHE A 316 31.82 46.16 -42.58
CA PHE A 316 32.50 47.03 -41.63
C PHE A 316 33.50 47.98 -42.30
N ALA A 317 34.19 47.51 -43.34
CA ALA A 317 35.13 48.33 -44.10
C ALA A 317 34.41 49.48 -44.81
N ALA A 318 33.26 49.20 -45.43
CA ALA A 318 32.42 50.21 -46.06
C ALA A 318 31.85 51.20 -45.02
N ALA A 319 31.34 50.71 -43.90
CA ALA A 319 30.83 51.58 -42.82
C ALA A 319 31.92 52.51 -42.26
N GLN A 320 33.16 52.03 -42.17
CA GLN A 320 34.32 52.84 -41.76
C GLN A 320 34.71 53.87 -42.82
N GLN A 321 34.72 53.51 -44.11
CA GLN A 321 35.02 54.42 -45.21
C GLN A 321 34.02 55.58 -45.30
N HIS A 322 32.74 55.31 -45.01
CA HIS A 322 31.69 56.32 -45.01
C HIS A 322 31.54 57.05 -43.66
N ASN A 323 32.36 56.74 -42.65
CA ASN A 323 32.28 57.28 -41.29
C ASN A 323 30.89 57.11 -40.63
N VAL A 324 30.27 55.95 -40.84
CA VAL A 324 28.89 55.59 -40.48
C VAL A 324 28.84 54.60 -39.30
N LEU A 325 29.97 54.31 -38.65
CA LEU A 325 30.07 53.29 -37.60
C LEU A 325 29.14 53.49 -36.39
N ASP A 326 28.74 54.75 -36.13
CA ASP A 326 27.85 55.13 -35.03
C ASP A 326 26.48 55.66 -35.49
N SER A 327 26.15 55.49 -36.77
CA SER A 327 24.83 55.86 -37.31
C SER A 327 23.95 54.61 -37.51
N PRO A 328 22.61 54.71 -37.35
CA PRO A 328 21.71 53.57 -37.51
C PRO A 328 21.73 52.98 -38.92
N ILE A 329 21.87 51.66 -39.06
CA ILE A 329 21.98 50.99 -40.37
C ILE A 329 20.77 51.22 -41.29
N GLY A 330 19.59 51.53 -40.74
CA GLY A 330 18.36 51.77 -41.49
C GLY A 330 18.29 53.14 -42.17
N THR A 331 19.13 54.10 -41.78
CA THR A 331 19.12 55.46 -42.34
C THR A 331 20.02 55.62 -43.58
N HIS A 332 20.84 54.61 -43.88
CA HIS A 332 21.76 54.66 -45.01
C HIS A 332 21.10 54.06 -46.26
N THR A 333 20.82 54.90 -47.25
CA THR A 333 20.30 54.49 -48.58
C THR A 333 21.39 54.06 -49.56
N HIS A 334 22.66 54.13 -49.15
CA HIS A 334 23.76 53.67 -49.99
C HIS A 334 23.88 52.15 -49.88
N PRO A 335 23.85 51.41 -50.99
CA PRO A 335 24.25 50.02 -50.97
C PRO A 335 25.70 50.03 -50.49
N VAL A 336 25.97 49.34 -49.38
CA VAL A 336 27.28 48.72 -49.23
C VAL A 336 27.36 47.77 -50.43
N GLU A 337 27.89 48.25 -51.55
CA GLU A 337 28.02 47.45 -52.75
C GLU A 337 28.85 46.23 -52.38
N SER A 338 28.20 45.07 -52.33
CA SER A 338 28.89 43.80 -52.46
C SER A 338 29.38 43.68 -53.91
N HIS A 339 30.28 44.56 -54.34
CA HIS A 339 31.02 44.37 -55.56
C HIS A 339 32.08 43.29 -55.31
N ASN A 340 31.63 42.06 -55.50
CA ASN A 340 32.44 40.96 -56.00
C ASN A 340 31.53 39.96 -56.71
N PHE A 341 30.82 40.43 -57.74
CA PHE A 341 30.50 39.55 -58.87
C PHE A 341 31.62 39.70 -59.88
N GLY A 342 32.70 38.95 -59.66
CA GLY A 342 33.67 38.69 -60.70
C GLY A 342 32.93 38.16 -61.93
N ARG A 343 33.19 38.75 -63.10
CA ARG A 343 32.72 38.24 -64.38
C ARG A 343 33.13 36.77 -64.52
N GLY A 344 32.17 35.86 -64.34
CA GLY A 344 32.44 34.44 -64.38
C GLY A 344 31.16 33.61 -64.37
N ARG A 345 30.69 33.30 -65.59
CA ARG A 345 29.77 32.22 -66.03
C ARG A 345 28.50 31.94 -65.20
N LYS A 346 27.38 31.97 -65.92
CA LYS A 346 26.05 31.50 -65.53
C LYS A 346 26.12 30.10 -64.88
N ALA A 347 25.81 30.03 -63.59
CA ALA A 347 25.34 28.82 -62.93
C ALA A 347 24.14 29.24 -62.06
N ASN A 348 22.99 28.63 -62.33
CA ASN A 348 21.68 28.75 -61.68
C ASN A 348 21.66 29.54 -60.36
N TYR A 349 21.48 30.85 -60.50
CA TYR A 349 21.10 31.73 -59.40
C TYR A 349 19.59 31.64 -59.26
N VAL A 350 19.13 30.94 -58.22
CA VAL A 350 17.74 31.06 -57.74
C VAL A 350 17.73 32.30 -56.84
N PRO A 351 16.99 33.37 -57.17
CA PRO A 351 16.84 34.51 -56.27
C PRO A 351 16.28 34.01 -54.94
N PRO A 352 16.77 34.47 -53.77
CA PRO A 352 16.06 34.22 -52.53
C PRO A 352 14.64 34.78 -52.71
N GLU A 353 13.62 33.97 -52.42
CA GLU A 353 12.23 34.40 -52.52
C GLU A 353 12.05 35.77 -51.84
N GLU A 354 11.28 36.66 -52.46
CA GLU A 354 11.00 38.05 -52.01
C GLU A 354 10.33 38.16 -50.61
N THR A 355 10.32 37.09 -49.82
CA THR A 355 9.54 36.91 -48.59
C THR A 355 10.38 36.82 -47.31
N ASP A 356 11.70 37.02 -47.36
CA ASP A 356 12.55 37.07 -46.15
C ASP A 356 12.99 38.50 -45.79
N VAL A 357 12.15 39.18 -45.00
CA VAL A 357 12.29 40.58 -44.56
C VAL A 357 13.64 40.86 -43.84
N LEU A 358 14.31 39.83 -43.32
CA LEU A 358 15.62 39.93 -42.67
C LEU A 358 16.80 39.94 -43.65
N ALA A 359 16.60 39.46 -44.88
CA ALA A 359 17.58 39.53 -45.97
C ALA A 359 17.56 40.90 -46.69
N GLN A 360 16.63 41.78 -46.33
CA GLN A 360 16.40 43.07 -46.98
C GLN A 360 17.12 44.25 -46.31
N ILE A 361 17.93 44.03 -45.25
CA ILE A 361 18.76 45.09 -44.64
C ILE A 361 20.07 45.17 -45.45
N PRO A 362 20.31 46.23 -46.24
CA PRO A 362 21.44 46.28 -47.16
C PRO A 362 22.78 46.19 -46.42
N GLY A 363 23.66 45.27 -46.85
CA GLY A 363 25.00 45.13 -46.29
C GLY A 363 25.08 44.37 -44.96
N TRP A 364 24.00 43.79 -44.43
CA TRP A 364 24.01 43.02 -43.17
C TRP A 364 23.27 41.67 -43.31
N LYS A 365 23.68 40.65 -42.55
CA LYS A 365 23.23 39.26 -42.71
C LYS A 365 22.66 38.68 -41.41
N PHE A 366 21.40 38.95 -41.10
CA PHE A 366 20.74 38.45 -39.88
C PHE A 366 20.01 37.10 -40.04
N THR A 367 20.27 36.36 -41.12
CA THR A 367 19.58 35.11 -41.48
C THR A 367 19.78 33.96 -40.49
N GLN A 368 20.67 34.10 -39.51
CA GLN A 368 20.96 33.10 -38.49
C GLN A 368 20.12 33.28 -37.21
N LEU A 369 19.27 34.32 -37.13
CA LEU A 369 18.41 34.55 -35.97
C LEU A 369 17.17 33.64 -36.02
N PRO A 370 16.77 33.04 -34.88
CA PRO A 370 15.59 32.20 -34.81
C PRO A 370 14.33 33.08 -34.90
N VAL A 371 13.51 32.88 -35.94
CA VAL A 371 12.30 33.69 -36.14
C VAL A 371 11.05 32.84 -36.33
N THR A 372 9.90 33.42 -35.97
CA THR A 372 8.57 32.86 -36.18
C THR A 372 7.65 33.87 -36.87
N THR A 373 6.69 33.38 -37.65
CA THR A 373 5.63 34.19 -38.28
C THR A 373 4.41 34.35 -37.39
N ASN A 374 4.34 33.63 -36.26
CA ASN A 374 3.22 33.71 -35.32
C ASN A 374 3.31 34.98 -34.46
N ASP A 375 2.17 35.59 -34.17
CA ASP A 375 2.09 36.77 -33.29
C ASP A 375 2.29 36.42 -31.80
N GLU A 376 1.93 35.20 -31.41
CA GLU A 376 2.25 34.65 -30.09
C GLU A 376 3.68 34.09 -30.07
N LEU A 377 4.53 34.66 -29.21
CA LEU A 377 5.92 34.24 -29.07
C LEU A 377 6.03 33.00 -28.17
N PRO A 378 6.77 31.96 -28.57
CA PRO A 378 7.03 30.80 -27.72
C PRO A 378 7.80 31.21 -26.46
N THR A 379 7.51 30.56 -25.33
CA THR A 379 8.29 30.70 -24.09
C THR A 379 9.60 29.91 -24.12
N THR A 380 9.83 29.14 -25.18
CA THR A 380 11.02 28.29 -25.36
C THR A 380 12.13 29.02 -26.12
N PHE A 381 13.38 28.73 -25.74
CA PHE A 381 14.56 29.23 -26.41
C PHE A 381 14.95 28.33 -27.60
N SER A 382 15.66 28.89 -28.57
CA SER A 382 16.27 28.15 -29.68
C SER A 382 17.36 27.19 -29.19
N ALA A 383 17.81 26.28 -30.05
CA ALA A 383 18.91 25.35 -29.73
C ALA A 383 20.21 26.05 -29.30
N GLY A 384 20.44 27.29 -29.77
CA GLY A 384 21.56 28.14 -29.35
C GLY A 384 21.30 28.96 -28.08
N GLY A 385 20.09 28.93 -27.51
CA GLY A 385 19.72 29.67 -26.30
C GLY A 385 19.18 31.08 -26.54
N LEU A 386 19.13 31.56 -27.80
CA LEU A 386 18.47 32.82 -28.14
C LEU A 386 16.94 32.66 -28.12
N PRO A 387 16.17 33.68 -27.68
CA PRO A 387 14.72 33.66 -27.76
C PRO A 387 14.27 33.71 -29.23
N ILE A 388 13.08 33.18 -29.49
CA ILE A 388 12.49 33.21 -30.84
C ILE A 388 11.90 34.59 -31.08
N TYR A 389 12.26 35.23 -32.20
CA TYR A 389 11.84 36.59 -32.53
C TYR A 389 10.67 36.60 -33.53
N ASN A 390 9.82 37.62 -33.48
CA ASN A 390 8.76 37.82 -34.48
C ASN A 390 9.36 38.37 -35.78
N LYS A 391 9.13 37.66 -36.89
CA LYS A 391 9.69 37.97 -38.22
C LYS A 391 9.26 39.34 -38.75
N ALA A 392 8.07 39.84 -38.41
CA ALA A 392 7.55 41.12 -38.88
C ALA A 392 8.11 42.32 -38.07
N ARG A 393 8.31 42.16 -36.76
CA ARG A 393 8.76 43.26 -35.87
C ARG A 393 10.29 43.40 -35.78
N LEU A 394 11.02 42.28 -35.91
CA LEU A 394 12.48 42.23 -35.75
C LEU A 394 13.24 43.18 -36.72
N PRO A 395 12.90 43.28 -38.02
CA PRO A 395 13.61 44.15 -38.96
C PRO A 395 13.60 45.63 -38.56
N ALA A 396 12.49 46.13 -38.00
CA ALA A 396 12.39 47.52 -37.54
C ALA A 396 13.38 47.80 -36.40
N ARG A 397 13.56 46.85 -35.46
CA ARG A 397 14.53 46.97 -34.37
C ARG A 397 15.98 46.85 -34.85
N LEU A 398 16.25 45.97 -35.81
CA LEU A 398 17.59 45.78 -36.38
C LEU A 398 18.06 47.02 -37.13
N LYS A 399 17.17 47.69 -37.87
CA LYS A 399 17.45 48.95 -38.59
C LYS A 399 17.91 50.10 -37.69
N LEU A 400 17.59 50.06 -36.39
CA LEU A 400 18.01 51.08 -35.42
C LEU A 400 19.42 50.85 -34.86
N LEU A 401 20.03 49.68 -35.10
CA LEU A 401 21.36 49.37 -34.59
C LEU A 401 22.45 50.10 -35.37
N THR A 402 23.55 50.44 -34.70
CA THR A 402 24.77 50.93 -35.36
C THR A 402 25.72 49.77 -35.69
N PRO A 403 26.63 49.92 -36.67
CA PRO A 403 27.67 48.93 -36.95
C PRO A 403 28.46 48.49 -35.70
N ASN A 404 28.87 49.41 -34.82
CA ASN A 404 29.56 49.06 -33.58
C ASN A 404 28.70 48.18 -32.65
N GLN A 405 27.41 48.49 -32.52
CA GLN A 405 26.46 47.67 -31.74
C GLN A 405 26.24 46.28 -32.35
N ILE A 406 26.42 46.11 -33.66
CA ILE A 406 26.34 44.78 -34.30
C ILE A 406 27.52 43.91 -33.88
N LYS A 407 28.73 44.46 -33.72
CA LYS A 407 29.88 43.70 -33.17
C LYS A 407 29.60 43.25 -31.73
N ASP A 408 28.99 44.12 -30.94
CA ASP A 408 28.61 43.78 -29.56
C ASP A 408 27.48 42.74 -29.52
N LEU A 409 26.56 42.78 -30.49
CA LEU A 409 25.50 41.79 -30.66
C LEU A 409 26.07 40.41 -31.03
N GLU A 410 27.03 40.35 -31.97
CA GLU A 410 27.72 39.10 -32.35
C GLU A 410 28.41 38.46 -31.15
N ARG A 411 29.11 39.26 -30.34
CA ARG A 411 29.76 38.80 -29.09
C ARG A 411 28.74 38.34 -28.06
N SER A 412 27.66 39.09 -27.86
CA SER A 412 26.63 38.73 -26.88
C SER A 412 25.94 37.42 -27.24
N HIS A 413 25.65 37.21 -28.52
CA HIS A 413 25.04 35.97 -29.00
C HIS A 413 26.02 34.79 -28.94
N ASP A 414 27.31 35.00 -29.23
CA ASP A 414 28.36 33.99 -29.02
C ASP A 414 28.43 33.52 -27.56
N VAL A 415 28.41 34.46 -26.61
CA VAL A 415 28.39 34.14 -25.17
C VAL A 415 27.16 33.29 -24.80
N VAL A 416 25.98 33.63 -25.32
CA VAL A 416 24.75 32.86 -25.05
C VAL A 416 24.84 31.46 -25.65
N HIS A 417 25.33 31.33 -26.90
CA HIS A 417 25.51 30.05 -27.57
C HIS A 417 26.50 29.15 -26.84
N LEU A 418 27.66 29.69 -26.46
CA LEU A 418 28.68 28.97 -25.71
C LEU A 418 28.16 28.51 -24.34
N ASN A 419 27.51 29.40 -23.58
CA ASN A 419 26.98 29.06 -22.26
C ASN A 419 25.89 27.98 -22.31
N THR A 420 24.98 28.08 -23.28
CA THR A 420 23.91 27.09 -23.47
C THR A 420 24.51 25.72 -23.78
N ALA A 421 25.48 25.68 -24.67
CA ALA A 421 26.12 24.44 -25.07
C ALA A 421 27.00 23.84 -23.97
N LEU A 422 27.78 24.66 -23.25
CA LEU A 422 28.49 24.23 -22.03
C LEU A 422 27.52 23.70 -20.98
N GLY A 423 26.32 24.29 -20.86
CA GLY A 423 25.24 23.78 -20.01
C GLY A 423 24.79 22.37 -20.40
N HIS A 424 24.58 22.10 -21.69
CA HIS A 424 24.24 20.77 -22.19
C HIS A 424 25.37 19.76 -21.96
N VAL A 425 26.61 20.12 -22.29
CA VAL A 425 27.79 19.27 -22.07
C VAL A 425 27.98 18.97 -20.60
N ARG A 426 27.78 19.95 -19.71
CA ARG A 426 27.85 19.76 -18.25
C ARG A 426 26.81 18.76 -17.77
N LYS A 427 25.55 18.88 -18.20
CA LYS A 427 24.49 17.92 -17.83
C LYS A 427 24.86 16.50 -18.24
N LEU A 428 25.30 16.31 -19.50
CA LEU A 428 25.72 15.01 -20.01
C LEU A 428 26.92 14.44 -19.21
N ARG A 429 27.95 15.25 -18.96
CA ARG A 429 29.13 14.82 -18.21
C ARG A 429 28.83 14.51 -16.77
N ASN A 430 27.95 15.26 -16.12
CA ASN A 430 27.51 14.94 -14.75
C ASN A 430 26.86 13.56 -14.69
N THR A 431 25.96 13.24 -15.62
CA THR A 431 25.38 11.89 -15.70
C THR A 431 26.44 10.81 -15.89
N ARG A 432 27.42 11.04 -16.77
CA ARG A 432 28.54 10.09 -16.97
C ARG A 432 29.40 9.92 -15.71
N TRP A 433 29.67 11.00 -14.98
CA TRP A 433 30.39 10.93 -13.71
C TRP A 433 29.61 10.19 -12.62
N THR A 434 28.30 10.37 -12.54
CA THR A 434 27.46 9.58 -11.62
C THR A 434 27.57 8.09 -11.93
N LYS A 435 27.49 7.70 -13.21
CA LYS A 435 27.68 6.31 -13.66
C LYS A 435 29.07 5.78 -13.34
N PHE A 436 30.11 6.61 -13.53
CA PHE A 436 31.47 6.27 -13.14
C PHE A 436 31.57 5.95 -11.64
N TRP A 437 30.96 6.77 -10.78
CA TRP A 437 30.99 6.54 -9.33
C TRP A 437 30.17 5.33 -8.91
N GLN A 438 29.04 5.04 -9.57
CA GLN A 438 28.29 3.80 -9.35
C GLN A 438 29.17 2.56 -9.62
N TYR A 439 29.83 2.52 -10.80
CA TYR A 439 30.75 1.46 -11.15
C TYR A 439 31.90 1.34 -10.15
N LYS A 440 32.50 2.46 -9.74
CA LYS A 440 33.61 2.47 -8.77
C LYS A 440 33.21 2.02 -7.37
N ALA A 441 31.96 2.24 -6.98
CA ALA A 441 31.41 1.74 -5.72
C ALA A 441 31.06 0.24 -5.77
N GLY A 442 31.14 -0.40 -6.95
CA GLY A 442 30.75 -1.79 -7.15
C GLY A 442 29.23 -1.99 -7.30
N ALA A 443 28.48 -0.91 -7.46
CA ALA A 443 27.06 -0.96 -7.79
C ALA A 443 26.86 -1.13 -9.30
N PRO A 444 25.79 -1.79 -9.75
CA PRO A 444 25.46 -1.84 -11.16
C PRO A 444 25.15 -0.43 -11.69
N VAL A 445 25.56 -0.16 -12.93
CA VAL A 445 25.37 1.15 -13.56
C VAL A 445 23.92 1.32 -13.98
N GLY A 446 23.33 2.47 -13.63
CA GLY A 446 21.94 2.79 -13.93
C GLY A 446 20.93 2.35 -12.87
N LEU A 447 21.39 1.99 -11.66
CA LEU A 447 20.52 1.62 -10.55
C LEU A 447 19.55 2.75 -10.17
N THR A 448 18.25 2.45 -10.08
CA THR A 448 17.19 3.37 -9.65
C THR A 448 16.73 3.09 -8.21
N GLU A 449 15.97 4.02 -7.62
CA GLU A 449 15.48 3.92 -6.24
C GLU A 449 14.55 2.71 -6.03
N ASP A 450 13.67 2.44 -6.99
CA ASP A 450 12.74 1.29 -6.96
C ASP A 450 13.47 -0.07 -6.97
N GLN A 451 14.70 -0.10 -7.48
CA GLN A 451 15.50 -1.31 -7.62
C GLN A 451 16.37 -1.61 -6.38
N LEU A 452 16.31 -0.79 -5.33
CA LEU A 452 17.14 -0.95 -4.13
C LEU A 452 16.90 -2.27 -3.40
N SER A 453 15.65 -2.73 -3.30
CA SER A 453 15.32 -4.01 -2.66
C SER A 453 15.90 -5.18 -3.45
N TYR A 454 15.73 -5.18 -4.78
CA TYR A 454 16.33 -6.18 -5.66
C TYR A 454 17.87 -6.21 -5.53
N TYR A 455 18.50 -5.03 -5.50
CA TYR A 455 19.94 -4.92 -5.34
C TYR A 455 20.43 -5.57 -4.04
N LYS A 456 19.77 -5.27 -2.90
CA LYS A 456 20.16 -5.79 -1.58
C LYS A 456 19.93 -7.29 -1.44
N GLU A 457 18.76 -7.77 -1.86
CA GLU A 457 18.33 -9.15 -1.58
C GLU A 457 18.78 -10.16 -2.62
N GLN A 458 18.81 -9.77 -3.90
CA GLN A 458 19.08 -10.71 -4.99
C GLN A 458 20.45 -10.48 -5.64
N TYR A 459 20.76 -9.24 -6.04
CA TYR A 459 22.01 -8.97 -6.77
C TYR A 459 23.26 -9.26 -5.92
N LEU A 460 23.31 -8.77 -4.68
CA LEU A 460 24.44 -9.03 -3.78
C LEU A 460 24.65 -10.53 -3.50
N GLN A 461 23.56 -11.29 -3.38
CA GLN A 461 23.64 -12.74 -3.20
C GLN A 461 24.17 -13.45 -4.45
N GLN A 462 23.74 -13.03 -5.65
CA GLN A 462 24.29 -13.55 -6.91
C GLN A 462 25.80 -13.27 -7.03
N VAL A 463 26.25 -12.08 -6.61
CA VAL A 463 27.67 -11.72 -6.62
C VAL A 463 28.50 -12.60 -5.68
N LEU A 464 27.96 -12.98 -4.52
CA LEU A 464 28.61 -13.93 -3.60
C LEU A 464 28.62 -15.36 -4.14
N ASN A 465 27.52 -15.79 -4.74
CA ASN A 465 27.37 -17.15 -5.27
C ASN A 465 28.10 -17.36 -6.60
N HIS A 466 28.64 -16.31 -7.21
CA HIS A 466 29.40 -16.40 -8.46
C HIS A 466 30.68 -17.24 -8.27
N VAL A 467 30.88 -18.21 -9.16
CA VAL A 467 32.02 -19.13 -9.14
C VAL A 467 32.82 -18.95 -10.43
N ASP A 468 34.07 -18.51 -10.28
CA ASP A 468 35.00 -18.35 -11.40
C ASP A 468 35.73 -19.67 -11.66
N VAL A 469 35.65 -20.19 -12.88
CA VAL A 469 36.29 -21.44 -13.30
C VAL A 469 37.32 -21.12 -14.40
N SER A 470 38.60 -21.37 -14.13
CA SER A 470 39.67 -21.23 -15.13
C SER A 470 40.36 -22.57 -15.36
N ILE A 471 40.66 -22.88 -16.62
CA ILE A 471 41.45 -24.05 -17.00
C ILE A 471 42.86 -23.53 -17.27
N VAL A 472 43.82 -23.96 -16.45
CA VAL A 472 45.22 -23.54 -16.57
C VAL A 472 46.04 -24.77 -16.97
N PRO A 473 46.78 -24.73 -18.09
CA PRO A 473 47.64 -25.83 -18.48
C PRO A 473 48.79 -25.97 -17.47
N ASN A 474 48.98 -27.17 -16.91
CA ASN A 474 50.10 -27.45 -16.02
C ASN A 474 51.23 -28.14 -16.80
N GLU A 475 52.24 -27.37 -17.18
CA GLU A 475 53.40 -27.83 -17.97
C GLU A 475 54.21 -28.93 -17.27
N THR A 476 54.26 -28.94 -15.93
CA THR A 476 55.01 -29.98 -15.18
C THR A 476 54.31 -31.33 -15.14
N LYS A 477 52.98 -31.35 -15.24
CA LYS A 477 52.18 -32.58 -15.22
C LYS A 477 51.64 -32.97 -16.60
N ASN A 478 51.77 -32.07 -17.58
CA ASN A 478 51.23 -32.20 -18.94
C ASN A 478 49.71 -32.48 -18.94
N VAL A 479 48.96 -31.86 -18.02
CA VAL A 479 47.50 -32.00 -17.85
C VAL A 479 46.87 -30.63 -17.57
N ASP A 480 45.65 -30.43 -18.05
CA ASP A 480 44.85 -29.24 -17.77
C ASP A 480 44.27 -29.27 -16.35
N GLU A 481 44.59 -28.27 -15.54
CA GLU A 481 44.06 -28.13 -14.18
C GLU A 481 42.86 -27.18 -14.18
N LYS A 482 41.69 -27.68 -13.73
CA LYS A 482 40.50 -26.86 -13.50
C LYS A 482 40.60 -26.18 -12.14
N ARG A 483 40.85 -24.87 -12.12
CA ARG A 483 40.82 -24.04 -10.91
C ARG A 483 39.43 -23.45 -10.74
N THR A 484 38.86 -23.60 -9.54
CA THR A 484 37.55 -23.06 -9.18
C THR A 484 37.73 -22.11 -8.00
N VAL A 485 37.35 -20.86 -8.17
CA VAL A 485 37.45 -19.81 -7.14
C VAL A 485 36.03 -19.49 -6.64
N LYS A 486 35.81 -19.65 -5.33
CA LYS A 486 34.56 -19.29 -4.66
C LYS A 486 34.78 -18.03 -3.82
N ARG A 487 33.75 -17.20 -3.71
CA ARG A 487 33.78 -15.96 -2.93
C ARG A 487 33.26 -16.22 -1.52
N VAL A 488 33.91 -15.61 -0.54
CA VAL A 488 33.48 -15.63 0.87
C VAL A 488 33.31 -14.17 1.30
N PRO A 489 32.15 -13.79 1.88
CA PRO A 489 31.92 -12.41 2.30
C PRO A 489 32.87 -12.03 3.45
N ASN A 490 33.33 -10.78 3.42
CA ASN A 490 34.11 -10.20 4.51
C ASN A 490 33.19 -9.45 5.50
N PRO A 491 33.69 -9.00 6.66
CA PRO A 491 32.90 -8.23 7.62
C PRO A 491 32.39 -6.88 7.10
N ASN A 492 32.97 -6.37 6.01
CA ASN A 492 32.55 -5.14 5.34
C ASN A 492 31.47 -5.40 4.27
N PHE A 493 30.96 -6.63 4.16
CA PHE A 493 29.88 -6.98 3.27
C PHE A 493 28.53 -6.75 3.97
N LEU A 494 27.55 -6.21 3.23
CA LEU A 494 26.23 -5.89 3.77
C LEU A 494 25.57 -7.15 4.36
N GLY A 495 25.21 -7.11 5.64
CA GLY A 495 24.58 -8.22 6.35
C GLY A 495 25.54 -9.19 7.04
N TYR A 496 26.86 -9.05 6.84
CA TYR A 496 27.89 -9.92 7.44
C TYR A 496 28.76 -9.17 8.46
N SER A 497 28.21 -8.15 9.12
CA SER A 497 28.90 -7.43 10.19
C SER A 497 29.28 -8.38 11.34
N ASN A 498 30.47 -8.19 11.91
CA ASN A 498 30.89 -8.90 13.12
C ASN A 498 30.05 -8.53 14.36
N VAL A 499 29.33 -7.42 14.29
CA VAL A 499 28.45 -6.94 15.37
C VAL A 499 27.02 -7.28 15.04
N SER A 500 26.38 -8.06 15.90
CA SER A 500 24.94 -8.33 15.86
C SER A 500 24.20 -7.51 16.93
N GLY A 501 22.92 -7.21 16.68
CA GLY A 501 22.11 -6.47 17.63
C GLY A 501 21.82 -7.30 18.89
N PHE A 502 22.10 -6.73 20.07
CA PHE A 502 21.66 -7.32 21.35
C PHE A 502 20.22 -6.88 21.63
N ARG A 503 19.28 -7.82 21.61
CA ARG A 503 17.88 -7.52 21.89
C ARG A 503 17.66 -7.31 23.40
N PRO A 504 16.91 -6.28 23.80
CA PRO A 504 16.61 -6.05 25.21
C PRO A 504 15.62 -7.12 25.75
N PRO A 505 15.59 -7.35 27.06
CA PRO A 505 14.84 -8.45 27.66
C PRO A 505 13.31 -8.34 27.51
N TYR A 506 12.78 -7.16 27.20
CA TYR A 506 11.35 -6.91 27.00
C TYR A 506 10.86 -7.21 25.56
N VAL A 507 11.75 -7.54 24.64
CA VAL A 507 11.38 -7.97 23.29
C VAL A 507 11.27 -9.49 23.31
N GLU A 508 10.06 -10.00 23.10
CA GLU A 508 9.83 -11.44 23.00
C GLU A 508 10.67 -12.04 21.86
N LYS A 509 11.15 -13.27 22.08
CA LYS A 509 11.87 -14.01 21.04
C LYS A 509 10.86 -14.41 19.95
N PRO A 510 11.23 -14.27 18.68
CA PRO A 510 10.37 -14.62 17.55
C PRO A 510 10.06 -16.11 17.51
#